data_AF-A0A2V0PQ15-F1
#
_entry.id   AF-A0A2V0PQ15-F1
#
_cell.length_a   1.000
_cell.length_b   1.000
_cell.length_c   1.000
_cell.angle_alpha   90.00
_cell.angle_beta   90.00
_cell.angle_gamma   90.00
#
_symmetry.space_group_name_H-M   'P 1'
#
loop_
_entity.id
_entity.type
_entity.pdbx_description
1 polymer ?
#
loop_
_entity_poly.entity_id
_entity_poly.type
_entity_poly.pdbx_seq_one_letter_code
_entity_poly.pdbx_strand_id
1 'polypeptide(L)'
;MPGGMATYSSRFSLPCEWDRRAPGRHQQVIQQFLKVEGLTVKYVGPGQDDSQAAAVRADNPVPPDVPLYYFEVTIVNRGAEGYIGVGFATDDVKPDRLPGWEPHSYGYHGDDGCAFHGSGQGREYGPKYGQGDVIGALLDRASATIRFFKNGQDLGVAFRNVSEARLFPTVGLRTQQEEVRANFGANGSASFAVDLPAMRAAFVRAALEEVLSTELPADGAAAAGGGGGGASGSGAAVPAAAAAAAAAQQRLPLLPGLVFEYLLHHRCWRTAEALARDVLGSDLSNGSGGGAAAAAAAAAAAAAAAAGTDDDVTMAREGSLSSMDMAAASSGAPPPPPGAPATAPAAAAGGGDADMAVAPSLGDGDGAASAGGAAAGAAAAAAAAALPTDEVEDALSRQRIYDAVVAGRLDEALQQVESSYGPSALSSSPGLSFRLRVQQFLELVRARAPPQAVLEFGRTQLGPAAAGPEDEELLSDAVSLLAYADPESSPCGNLLSTASRAALGDRLNGALLAARGRPPAPALERLVRQAAVALDELRKGHEPKALVLDTASVIDGAAAK
;
A
#
# COMPACT_ATOMS: atom_id res chain seq x y z
N MET A 1 -16.15 -14.16 -0.73
CA MET A 1 -14.98 -15.05 -0.51
C MET A 1 -13.99 -14.25 0.31
N PRO A 2 -13.58 -14.69 1.52
CA PRO A 2 -12.53 -13.99 2.25
C PRO A 2 -11.21 -14.12 1.46
N GLY A 3 -10.47 -13.03 1.38
CA GLY A 3 -9.31 -12.84 0.51
C GLY A 3 -8.32 -14.00 0.60
N GLY A 4 -8.01 -14.59 -0.56
CA GLY A 4 -6.93 -15.55 -0.68
C GLY A 4 -5.64 -14.89 -0.22
N MET A 5 -5.00 -15.45 0.80
CA MET A 5 -3.63 -15.12 1.17
C MET A 5 -2.80 -15.21 -0.11
N ALA A 6 -2.25 -14.08 -0.56
CA ALA A 6 -1.16 -14.11 -1.51
C ALA A 6 0.00 -14.84 -0.82
N THR A 7 0.13 -16.14 -1.09
CA THR A 7 1.27 -16.91 -0.64
C THR A 7 2.49 -16.30 -1.30
N TYR A 8 3.34 -15.64 -0.52
CA TYR A 8 4.62 -15.16 -0.99
C TYR A 8 5.41 -16.37 -1.52
N SER A 9 5.52 -16.49 -2.84
CA SER A 9 6.30 -17.56 -3.47
C SER A 9 7.73 -17.07 -3.61
N SER A 10 8.60 -17.45 -2.67
CA SER A 10 10.03 -17.26 -2.86
C SER A 10 10.48 -17.96 -4.14
N ARG A 11 11.44 -17.37 -4.85
CA ARG A 11 12.07 -18.02 -6.01
C ARG A 11 13.03 -19.16 -5.60
N PHE A 12 13.33 -19.25 -4.31
CA PHE A 12 14.18 -20.26 -3.72
C PHE A 12 13.35 -21.27 -2.92
N SER A 13 13.89 -22.47 -2.75
CA SER A 13 13.27 -23.48 -1.89
C SER A 13 13.34 -23.03 -0.42
N LEU A 14 12.19 -23.03 0.26
CA LEU A 14 12.13 -22.79 1.70
C LEU A 14 12.68 -24.01 2.47
N PRO A 15 13.24 -23.80 3.67
CA PRO A 15 13.57 -24.91 4.55
C PRO A 15 12.31 -25.69 4.91
N CYS A 16 12.33 -27.00 4.68
CA CYS A 16 11.14 -27.85 4.79
C CYS A 16 11.39 -29.20 5.47
N GLU A 17 12.66 -29.62 5.59
CA GLU A 17 13.05 -30.81 6.33
C GLU A 17 14.47 -30.67 6.91
N TRP A 18 14.86 -31.61 7.78
CA TRP A 18 16.24 -31.69 8.27
C TRP A 18 17.17 -32.28 7.20
N ASP A 19 18.34 -31.66 7.00
CA ASP A 19 19.30 -32.12 5.99
C ASP A 19 19.91 -33.48 6.40
N ARG A 20 19.62 -34.50 5.60
CA ARG A 20 20.18 -35.86 5.76
C ARG A 20 21.38 -36.13 4.84
N ARG A 21 21.66 -35.22 3.91
CA ARG A 21 22.61 -35.38 2.80
C ARG A 21 23.82 -34.45 2.91
N ALA A 22 23.95 -33.71 4.01
CA ALA A 22 25.07 -32.83 4.26
C ALA A 22 26.41 -33.52 3.96
N PRO A 23 27.29 -32.95 3.11
CA PRO A 23 28.50 -33.64 2.67
C PRO A 23 29.58 -33.72 3.79
N GLY A 24 30.40 -34.77 3.73
CA GLY A 24 31.65 -34.87 4.50
C GLY A 24 31.47 -35.05 6.01
N ARG A 25 32.22 -34.27 6.81
CA ARG A 25 32.25 -34.36 8.29
C ARG A 25 30.88 -34.09 8.92
N HIS A 26 30.00 -33.33 8.25
CA HIS A 26 28.66 -33.06 8.76
C HIS A 26 27.78 -34.30 8.76
N GLN A 27 27.86 -35.12 7.71
CA GLN A 27 27.18 -36.41 7.68
C GLN A 27 27.66 -37.36 8.77
N GLN A 28 28.97 -37.37 9.03
CA GLN A 28 29.57 -38.28 10.02
C GLN A 28 29.08 -37.98 11.43
N VAL A 29 29.05 -36.70 11.83
CA VAL A 29 28.55 -36.30 13.16
C VAL A 29 27.06 -36.59 13.32
N ILE A 30 26.25 -36.27 12.30
CA ILE A 30 24.81 -36.61 12.31
C ILE A 30 24.68 -38.13 12.47
N GLN A 31 25.31 -38.95 11.63
CA GLN A 31 25.15 -40.40 11.70
C GLN A 31 25.72 -41.04 12.98
N GLN A 32 26.68 -40.38 13.64
CA GLN A 32 27.29 -40.89 14.87
C GLN A 32 26.42 -40.64 16.10
N PHE A 33 25.81 -39.45 16.21
CA PHE A 33 25.14 -39.03 17.44
C PHE A 33 23.65 -38.71 17.29
N LEU A 34 23.16 -38.51 16.07
CA LEU A 34 21.77 -38.16 15.79
C LEU A 34 21.09 -39.20 14.88
N LYS A 35 19.87 -39.56 15.23
CA LYS A 35 18.96 -40.30 14.36
C LYS A 35 17.90 -39.33 13.86
N VAL A 36 17.89 -39.08 12.54
CA VAL A 36 16.95 -38.16 11.88
C VAL A 36 15.89 -38.96 11.10
N GLU A 37 14.63 -38.87 11.52
CA GLU A 37 13.49 -39.57 10.91
C GLU A 37 12.35 -38.59 10.61
N GLY A 38 12.13 -38.27 9.34
CA GLY A 38 11.20 -37.23 8.96
C GLY A 38 11.68 -35.87 9.48
N LEU A 39 10.81 -35.21 10.26
CA LEU A 39 11.06 -33.97 10.98
C LEU A 39 11.50 -34.20 12.44
N THR A 40 11.68 -35.45 12.84
CA THR A 40 12.09 -35.83 14.21
C THR A 40 13.59 -36.07 14.27
N VAL A 41 14.24 -35.55 15.31
CA VAL A 41 15.67 -35.71 15.57
C VAL A 41 15.82 -36.28 16.98
N LYS A 42 16.54 -37.39 17.10
CA LYS A 42 16.80 -38.07 18.37
C LYS A 42 18.29 -38.22 18.61
N TYR A 43 18.75 -37.93 19.82
CA TYR A 43 20.11 -38.20 20.24
C TYR A 43 20.30 -39.69 20.57
N VAL A 44 21.34 -40.30 19.98
CA VAL A 44 21.69 -41.72 20.12
C VAL A 44 23.12 -41.94 20.63
N GLY A 45 23.85 -40.86 20.90
CA GLY A 45 25.20 -40.88 21.48
C GLY A 45 25.26 -41.19 22.97
N PRO A 46 26.47 -41.33 23.54
CA PRO A 46 26.66 -41.55 24.96
C PRO A 46 26.44 -40.28 25.81
N GLY A 47 26.70 -39.09 25.26
CA GLY A 47 26.38 -37.79 25.88
C GLY A 47 27.17 -37.45 27.15
N GLN A 48 28.45 -37.82 27.20
CA GLN A 48 29.31 -37.69 28.39
C GLN A 48 29.88 -36.28 28.58
N ASP A 49 30.20 -35.59 27.48
CA ASP A 49 30.83 -34.27 27.49
C ASP A 49 30.47 -33.44 26.25
N ASP A 50 30.87 -32.16 26.24
CA ASP A 50 30.52 -31.18 25.21
C ASP A 50 31.08 -31.50 23.81
N SER A 51 32.10 -32.35 23.71
CA SER A 51 32.62 -32.80 22.41
C SER A 51 31.67 -33.79 21.71
N GLN A 52 30.67 -34.30 22.43
CA GLN A 52 29.66 -35.22 21.92
C GLN A 52 28.32 -34.53 21.62
N ALA A 53 28.29 -33.20 21.65
CA ALA A 53 27.17 -32.43 21.12
C ALA A 53 27.05 -32.65 19.61
N ALA A 54 25.82 -32.65 19.10
CA ALA A 54 25.57 -32.77 17.68
C ALA A 54 24.39 -31.90 17.26
N ALA A 55 24.57 -31.18 16.15
CA ALA A 55 23.56 -30.34 15.54
C ALA A 55 23.24 -30.76 14.11
N VAL A 56 22.00 -30.51 13.72
CA VAL A 56 21.49 -30.70 12.36
C VAL A 56 20.82 -29.41 11.88
N ARG A 57 21.09 -29.07 10.63
CA ARG A 57 20.51 -27.92 9.92
C ARG A 57 19.36 -28.37 9.02
N ALA A 58 18.48 -27.44 8.67
CA ALA A 58 17.50 -27.70 7.62
C ALA A 58 18.16 -27.88 6.24
N ASP A 59 17.40 -28.43 5.31
CA ASP A 59 17.80 -28.74 3.93
C ASP A 59 18.15 -27.50 3.07
N ASN A 60 17.54 -26.36 3.39
CA ASN A 60 17.77 -25.09 2.69
C ASN A 60 18.00 -23.95 3.69
N PRO A 61 18.73 -22.88 3.32
CA PRO A 61 18.77 -21.66 4.11
C PRO A 61 17.45 -20.91 3.98
N VAL A 62 17.16 -20.04 4.94
CA VAL A 62 16.08 -19.06 4.79
C VAL A 62 16.38 -18.14 3.60
N PRO A 63 15.55 -18.11 2.55
CA PRO A 63 15.79 -17.27 1.40
C PRO A 63 15.93 -15.78 1.75
N PRO A 64 16.75 -15.03 1.00
CA PRO A 64 16.96 -13.61 1.26
C PRO A 64 15.71 -12.76 0.98
N ASP A 65 14.83 -13.24 0.10
CA ASP A 65 13.56 -12.60 -0.26
C ASP A 65 12.44 -12.85 0.76
N VAL A 66 12.69 -13.67 1.79
CA VAL A 66 11.76 -13.92 2.89
C VAL A 66 12.09 -12.99 4.07
N PRO A 67 11.30 -11.93 4.32
CA PRO A 67 11.65 -10.94 5.34
C PRO A 67 11.40 -11.42 6.77
N LEU A 68 10.43 -12.32 6.95
CA LEU A 68 10.08 -12.93 8.22
C LEU A 68 10.03 -14.45 8.00
N TYR A 69 10.84 -15.20 8.73
CA TYR A 69 10.83 -16.65 8.70
C TYR A 69 10.64 -17.23 10.09
N TYR A 70 9.69 -18.14 10.23
CA TYR A 70 9.32 -18.75 11.50
C TYR A 70 9.26 -20.26 11.39
N PHE A 71 9.82 -20.95 12.38
CA PHE A 71 9.67 -22.39 12.56
C PHE A 71 9.52 -22.74 14.03
N GLU A 72 8.92 -23.89 14.33
CA GLU A 72 8.75 -24.38 15.70
C GLU A 72 9.45 -25.73 15.89
N VAL A 73 9.87 -25.98 17.13
CA VAL A 73 10.45 -27.24 17.58
C VAL A 73 9.71 -27.68 18.84
N THR A 74 9.02 -28.82 18.75
CA THR A 74 8.42 -29.48 19.91
C THR A 74 9.48 -30.34 20.59
N ILE A 75 9.63 -30.20 21.90
CA ILE A 75 10.50 -31.06 22.71
C ILE A 75 9.73 -32.34 23.05
N VAL A 76 9.98 -33.40 22.29
CA VAL A 76 9.28 -34.69 22.44
C VAL A 76 9.75 -35.41 23.71
N ASN A 77 11.06 -35.39 23.95
CA ASN A 77 11.68 -35.93 25.15
C ASN A 77 12.89 -35.07 25.51
N ARG A 78 12.95 -34.60 26.77
CA ARG A 78 14.09 -33.83 27.27
C ARG A 78 15.33 -34.68 27.54
N GLY A 79 15.21 -36.00 27.50
CA GLY A 79 16.33 -36.90 27.81
C GLY A 79 16.83 -36.76 29.24
N ALA A 80 18.11 -37.07 29.46
CA ALA A 80 18.74 -37.06 30.78
C ALA A 80 18.85 -35.64 31.36
N GLU A 81 19.38 -34.71 30.58
CA GLU A 81 19.68 -33.35 31.08
C GLU A 81 18.85 -32.27 30.37
N GLY A 82 18.56 -32.44 29.08
CA GLY A 82 17.82 -31.45 28.29
C GLY A 82 18.71 -30.38 27.67
N TYR A 83 19.95 -30.74 27.33
CA TYR A 83 20.91 -29.88 26.63
C TYR A 83 20.55 -29.79 25.14
N ILE A 84 19.38 -29.20 24.91
CA ILE A 84 18.78 -29.00 23.60
C ILE A 84 18.89 -27.52 23.27
N GLY A 85 19.48 -27.20 22.11
CA GLY A 85 19.58 -25.85 21.58
C GLY A 85 18.75 -25.69 20.31
N VAL A 86 17.99 -24.61 20.20
CA VAL A 86 17.18 -24.26 19.02
C VAL A 86 17.65 -22.90 18.48
N GLY A 87 17.82 -22.77 17.16
CA GLY A 87 18.12 -21.47 16.56
C GLY A 87 18.53 -21.53 15.10
N PHE A 88 19.55 -20.77 14.73
CA PHE A 88 20.01 -20.62 13.35
C PHE A 88 21.54 -20.71 13.25
N ALA A 89 22.05 -21.24 12.16
CA ALA A 89 23.49 -21.29 11.87
C ALA A 89 23.76 -21.19 10.38
N THR A 90 24.93 -20.71 9.99
CA THR A 90 25.41 -20.74 8.60
C THR A 90 25.92 -22.14 8.21
N ASP A 91 26.22 -22.35 6.92
CA ASP A 91 26.65 -23.64 6.37
C ASP A 91 28.11 -24.02 6.73
N ASP A 92 28.94 -23.06 7.10
CA ASP A 92 30.34 -23.26 7.54
C ASP A 92 30.49 -23.64 9.02
N VAL A 93 29.44 -23.45 9.84
CA VAL A 93 29.45 -23.84 11.26
C VAL A 93 29.60 -25.35 11.42
N LYS A 94 30.46 -25.76 12.36
CA LYS A 94 30.68 -27.18 12.66
C LYS A 94 29.48 -27.78 13.40
N PRO A 95 29.07 -29.01 13.06
CA PRO A 95 27.91 -29.65 13.67
C PRO A 95 28.20 -30.37 14.98
N ASP A 96 29.44 -30.44 15.44
CA ASP A 96 29.83 -31.06 16.73
C ASP A 96 29.70 -30.09 17.92
N ARG A 97 28.74 -29.16 17.80
CA ARG A 97 28.50 -28.03 18.69
C ARG A 97 27.00 -27.73 18.74
N LEU A 98 26.52 -27.29 19.91
CA LEU A 98 25.15 -26.78 20.02
C LEU A 98 25.03 -25.39 19.34
N PRO A 99 23.85 -25.05 18.80
CA PRO A 99 23.60 -23.73 18.20
C PRO A 99 24.02 -22.59 19.12
N GLY A 100 24.75 -21.60 18.59
CA GLY A 100 25.23 -20.45 19.33
C GLY A 100 26.64 -20.54 19.91
N TRP A 101 27.25 -21.74 19.98
CA TRP A 101 28.58 -21.90 20.57
C TRP A 101 29.74 -21.50 19.66
N GLU A 102 29.51 -21.48 18.35
CA GLU A 102 30.49 -21.07 17.34
C GLU A 102 30.07 -19.75 16.67
N PRO A 103 31.02 -18.97 16.11
CA PRO A 103 30.71 -17.80 15.30
C PRO A 103 29.69 -18.13 14.20
N HIS A 104 28.87 -17.16 13.81
CA HIS A 104 27.80 -17.33 12.80
C HIS A 104 26.71 -18.36 13.17
N SER A 105 26.61 -18.67 14.47
CA SER A 105 25.56 -19.50 15.05
C SER A 105 24.83 -18.76 16.16
N TYR A 106 23.53 -19.03 16.29
CA TYR A 106 22.60 -18.42 17.23
C TYR A 106 21.76 -19.51 17.87
N GLY A 107 21.67 -19.56 19.20
CA GLY A 107 20.92 -20.61 19.88
C GLY A 107 20.27 -20.17 21.18
N TYR A 108 19.13 -20.76 21.49
CA TYR A 108 18.45 -20.67 22.78
C TYR A 108 18.40 -22.07 23.40
N HIS A 109 18.89 -22.23 24.63
CA HIS A 109 19.13 -23.56 25.23
C HIS A 109 18.13 -23.87 26.35
N GLY A 110 17.70 -25.12 26.44
CA GLY A 110 16.58 -25.54 27.30
C GLY A 110 16.92 -25.75 28.76
N ASP A 111 18.15 -26.18 29.05
CA ASP A 111 18.63 -26.52 30.38
C ASP A 111 18.86 -25.29 31.27
N ASP A 112 19.24 -24.15 30.68
CA ASP A 112 19.59 -22.94 31.40
C ASP A 112 18.71 -21.73 31.05
N GLY A 113 18.06 -21.74 29.88
CA GLY A 113 17.26 -20.60 29.39
C GLY A 113 18.12 -19.46 28.81
N CYS A 114 19.39 -19.71 28.52
CA CYS A 114 20.29 -18.71 27.97
C CYS A 114 20.28 -18.66 26.45
N ALA A 115 20.58 -17.47 25.91
CA ALA A 115 20.85 -17.24 24.51
C ALA A 115 22.37 -17.23 24.26
N PHE A 116 22.82 -17.93 23.22
CA PHE A 116 24.22 -18.13 22.84
C PHE A 116 24.48 -17.62 21.43
N HIS A 117 25.59 -16.93 21.24
CA HIS A 117 26.08 -16.51 19.93
C HIS A 117 27.60 -16.39 19.93
N GLY A 118 28.28 -17.11 19.03
CA GLY A 118 29.73 -17.02 18.86
C GLY A 118 30.56 -17.53 20.05
N SER A 119 29.93 -18.11 21.07
CA SER A 119 30.57 -18.37 22.36
C SER A 119 29.81 -19.43 23.17
N GLY A 120 30.54 -20.23 23.93
CA GLY A 120 29.98 -21.13 24.95
C GLY A 120 29.53 -20.42 26.23
N GLN A 121 29.67 -19.09 26.32
CA GLN A 121 29.12 -18.29 27.42
C GLN A 121 27.76 -17.74 27.04
N GLY A 122 26.71 -18.31 27.63
CA GLY A 122 25.34 -17.88 27.44
C GLY A 122 25.01 -16.58 28.17
N ARG A 123 24.04 -15.83 27.64
CA ARG A 123 23.43 -14.69 28.31
C ARG A 123 22.02 -15.07 28.76
N GLU A 124 21.65 -14.70 29.98
CA GLU A 124 20.26 -14.83 30.45
C GLU A 124 19.29 -14.21 29.45
N TYR A 125 18.22 -14.94 29.12
CA TYR A 125 17.28 -14.53 28.08
C TYR A 125 15.85 -14.94 28.39
N GLY A 126 15.60 -16.23 28.58
CA GLY A 126 14.26 -16.78 28.69
C GLY A 126 14.14 -17.90 29.73
N PRO A 127 12.92 -18.42 29.95
CA PRO A 127 12.70 -19.53 30.86
C PRO A 127 13.20 -20.85 30.28
N LYS A 128 13.84 -21.68 31.12
CA LYS A 128 14.14 -23.07 30.79
C LYS A 128 12.96 -23.79 30.13
N TYR A 129 13.25 -24.76 29.26
CA TYR A 129 12.23 -25.52 28.56
C TYR A 129 12.58 -27.01 28.49
N GLY A 130 11.55 -27.85 28.34
CA GLY A 130 11.71 -29.29 28.38
C GLY A 130 10.55 -30.02 27.72
N GLN A 131 10.37 -31.29 28.10
CA GLN A 131 9.39 -32.16 27.46
C GLN A 131 7.98 -31.55 27.42
N GLY A 132 7.39 -31.54 26.22
CA GLY A 132 6.06 -30.98 25.96
C GLY A 132 6.05 -29.51 25.56
N ASP A 133 7.14 -28.75 25.81
CA ASP A 133 7.23 -27.36 25.36
C ASP A 133 7.43 -27.27 23.84
N VAL A 134 6.90 -26.20 23.25
CA VAL A 134 7.10 -25.80 21.85
C VAL A 134 7.93 -24.53 21.80
N ILE A 135 9.09 -24.60 21.17
CA ILE A 135 10.00 -23.48 21.00
C ILE A 135 9.94 -22.97 19.56
N GLY A 136 9.43 -21.76 19.39
CA GLY A 136 9.41 -21.06 18.12
C GLY A 136 10.64 -20.18 17.95
N ALA A 137 11.13 -20.05 16.72
CA ALA A 137 12.23 -19.15 16.40
C ALA A 137 11.87 -18.31 15.17
N LEU A 138 11.90 -16.98 15.34
CA LEU A 138 11.61 -16.00 14.31
C LEU A 138 12.90 -15.32 13.87
N LEU A 139 13.24 -15.41 12.59
CA LEU A 139 14.23 -14.57 11.92
C LEU A 139 13.49 -13.39 11.26
N ASP A 140 13.78 -12.18 11.74
CA ASP A 140 13.26 -10.93 11.21
C ASP A 140 14.39 -10.17 10.51
N ARG A 141 14.43 -10.27 9.18
CA ARG A 141 15.43 -9.58 8.34
C ARG A 141 15.15 -8.09 8.23
N ALA A 142 13.89 -7.66 8.41
CA ALA A 142 13.51 -6.25 8.35
C ALA A 142 14.14 -5.43 9.49
N SER A 143 14.24 -6.02 10.67
CA SER A 143 14.88 -5.40 11.84
C SER A 143 16.26 -6.00 12.17
N ALA A 144 16.76 -6.95 11.36
CA ALA A 144 17.99 -7.71 11.62
C ALA A 144 18.01 -8.34 13.03
N THR A 145 16.91 -9.02 13.42
CA THR A 145 16.75 -9.63 14.74
C THR A 145 16.37 -11.11 14.68
N ILE A 146 16.68 -11.84 15.75
CA ILE A 146 16.12 -13.16 16.04
C ILE A 146 15.40 -13.11 17.39
N ARG A 147 14.19 -13.68 17.43
CA ARG A 147 13.32 -13.77 18.62
C ARG A 147 12.87 -15.21 18.82
N PHE A 148 12.66 -15.62 20.06
CA PHE A 148 12.12 -16.94 20.38
C PHE A 148 10.77 -16.84 21.06
N PHE A 149 10.04 -17.94 20.97
CA PHE A 149 8.71 -18.11 21.52
C PHE A 149 8.68 -19.39 22.33
N LYS A 150 7.96 -19.38 23.45
CA LYS A 150 7.68 -20.60 24.21
C LYS A 150 6.17 -20.80 24.30
N ASN A 151 5.68 -21.92 23.78
CA ASN A 151 4.25 -22.27 23.80
C ASN A 151 3.35 -21.14 23.26
N GLY A 152 3.77 -20.50 22.16
CA GLY A 152 3.06 -19.39 21.53
C GLY A 152 3.34 -18.00 22.14
N GLN A 153 4.02 -17.91 23.28
CA GLN A 153 4.34 -16.63 23.93
C GLN A 153 5.69 -16.07 23.45
N ASP A 154 5.70 -14.82 22.98
CA ASP A 154 6.92 -14.08 22.59
C ASP A 154 7.81 -13.84 23.82
N LEU A 155 9.10 -14.19 23.71
CA LEU A 155 10.12 -13.98 24.75
C LEU A 155 10.97 -12.71 24.49
N GLY A 156 10.68 -11.99 23.40
CA GLY A 156 11.41 -10.79 23.00
C GLY A 156 12.67 -11.09 22.18
N VAL A 157 13.37 -10.02 21.81
CA VAL A 157 14.56 -10.09 20.93
C VAL A 157 15.75 -10.71 21.67
N ALA A 158 16.21 -11.87 21.19
CA ALA A 158 17.43 -12.52 21.67
C ALA A 158 18.67 -11.91 21.01
N PHE A 159 18.63 -11.72 19.69
CA PHE A 159 19.78 -11.28 18.91
C PHE A 159 19.43 -10.08 18.04
N ARG A 160 20.35 -9.13 17.93
CA ARG A 160 20.27 -7.92 17.10
C ARG A 160 21.48 -7.87 16.17
N ASN A 161 21.39 -7.08 15.11
CA ASN A 161 22.43 -6.93 14.09
C ASN A 161 22.79 -8.28 13.43
N VAL A 162 21.78 -9.13 13.23
CA VAL A 162 21.93 -10.41 12.52
C VAL A 162 22.14 -10.10 11.04
N SER A 163 23.34 -10.36 10.53
CA SER A 163 23.80 -9.89 9.20
C SER A 163 24.04 -11.03 8.21
N GLU A 164 24.02 -12.27 8.70
CA GLU A 164 24.27 -13.47 7.94
C GLU A 164 23.19 -13.67 6.87
N ALA A 165 23.62 -13.67 5.61
CA ALA A 165 22.73 -13.86 4.47
C ALA A 165 22.12 -15.27 4.45
N ARG A 166 22.91 -16.30 4.79
CA ARG A 166 22.56 -17.72 4.65
C ARG A 166 22.41 -18.40 6.01
N LEU A 167 21.30 -18.14 6.69
CA LEU A 167 20.96 -18.79 7.95
C LEU A 167 20.05 -19.99 7.73
N PHE A 168 20.39 -21.12 8.35
CA PHE A 168 19.62 -22.34 8.35
C PHE A 168 18.97 -22.55 9.71
N PRO A 169 17.67 -22.89 9.78
CA PRO A 169 17.09 -23.44 11.00
C PRO A 169 17.95 -24.60 11.51
N THR A 170 18.25 -24.60 12.80
CA THR A 170 19.20 -25.55 13.41
C THR A 170 18.69 -26.01 14.76
N VAL A 171 18.80 -27.31 15.04
CA VAL A 171 18.67 -27.89 16.38
C VAL A 171 19.92 -28.65 16.76
N GLY A 172 20.30 -28.57 18.04
CA GLY A 172 21.40 -29.34 18.63
C GLY A 172 20.94 -30.12 19.85
N LEU A 173 21.46 -31.33 20.00
CA LEU A 173 21.19 -32.25 21.09
C LEU A 173 22.53 -32.78 21.64
N ARG A 174 22.57 -33.20 22.90
CA ARG A 174 23.80 -33.65 23.56
C ARG A 174 23.61 -34.86 24.47
N THR A 175 22.43 -35.10 25.05
CA THR A 175 22.27 -36.18 26.06
C THR A 175 21.29 -37.26 25.68
N GLN A 176 21.46 -38.41 26.33
CA GLN A 176 20.72 -39.62 26.02
C GLN A 176 19.21 -39.39 26.06
N GLN A 177 18.52 -39.97 25.07
CA GLN A 177 17.06 -39.92 24.91
C GLN A 177 16.46 -38.55 24.58
N GLU A 178 17.26 -37.50 24.38
CA GLU A 178 16.76 -36.24 23.85
C GLU A 178 16.12 -36.46 22.48
N GLU A 179 14.93 -35.90 22.28
CA GLU A 179 14.16 -36.05 21.06
C GLU A 179 13.33 -34.80 20.81
N VAL A 180 13.40 -34.29 19.58
CA VAL A 180 12.68 -33.08 19.15
C VAL A 180 12.00 -33.30 17.81
N ARG A 181 10.96 -32.54 17.53
CA ARG A 181 10.25 -32.55 16.25
C ARG A 181 10.05 -31.14 15.71
N ALA A 182 10.44 -30.91 14.47
CA ALA A 182 10.27 -29.63 13.79
C ALA A 182 8.89 -29.46 13.18
N ASN A 183 8.46 -28.21 13.08
CA ASN A 183 7.39 -27.72 12.23
C ASN A 183 7.92 -26.55 11.39
N PHE A 184 8.16 -26.79 10.10
CA PHE A 184 8.58 -25.77 9.12
C PHE A 184 7.39 -25.14 8.37
N GLY A 185 6.14 -25.48 8.75
CA GLY A 185 4.93 -25.02 8.06
C GLY A 185 4.59 -25.77 6.77
N ALA A 186 5.48 -26.61 6.26
CA ALA A 186 5.22 -27.47 5.11
C ALA A 186 4.26 -28.62 5.48
N ASN A 187 3.30 -28.91 4.60
CA ASN A 187 2.37 -30.06 4.61
C ASN A 187 1.15 -30.00 5.54
N GLY A 188 0.77 -28.85 6.10
CA GLY A 188 -0.55 -28.66 6.74
C GLY A 188 -0.87 -29.59 7.93
N SER A 189 0.11 -30.33 8.44
CA SER A 189 -0.10 -31.41 9.42
C SER A 189 0.01 -30.95 10.88
N ALA A 190 0.50 -29.74 11.14
CA ALA A 190 0.58 -29.15 12.48
C ALA A 190 0.37 -27.63 12.41
N SER A 191 -0.61 -27.12 13.15
CA SER A 191 -0.76 -25.67 13.38
C SER A 191 0.39 -25.17 14.23
N PHE A 192 0.88 -23.97 13.94
CA PHE A 192 1.81 -23.26 14.82
C PHE A 192 1.11 -22.91 16.15
N ALA A 193 1.87 -22.85 17.24
CA ALA A 193 1.40 -22.38 18.54
C ALA A 193 1.14 -20.86 18.54
N VAL A 194 1.79 -20.12 17.62
CA VAL A 194 1.55 -18.69 17.39
C VAL A 194 0.52 -18.46 16.29
N ASP A 195 -0.31 -17.41 16.45
CA ASP A 195 -1.12 -16.85 15.37
C ASP A 195 -0.23 -16.09 14.37
N LEU A 196 0.21 -16.79 13.31
CA LEU A 196 1.07 -16.22 12.27
C LEU A 196 0.44 -15.00 11.55
N PRO A 197 -0.85 -15.02 11.15
CA PRO A 197 -1.51 -13.83 10.61
C PRO A 197 -1.44 -12.61 11.53
N ALA A 198 -1.76 -12.77 12.83
CA ALA A 198 -1.71 -11.67 13.78
C ALA A 198 -0.28 -11.16 13.99
N MET A 199 0.70 -12.07 14.06
CA MET A 199 2.11 -11.70 14.14
C MET A 199 2.54 -10.90 12.90
N ARG A 200 2.26 -11.37 11.68
CA ARG A 200 2.57 -10.63 10.44
C ARG A 200 1.94 -9.23 10.47
N ALA A 201 0.68 -9.12 10.85
CA ALA A 201 -0.01 -7.82 10.92
C ALA A 201 0.65 -6.85 11.91
N ALA A 202 1.15 -7.34 13.04
CA ALA A 202 1.91 -6.53 13.99
C ALA A 202 3.24 -6.03 13.39
N PHE A 203 3.96 -6.89 12.66
CA PHE A 203 5.20 -6.49 11.96
C PHE A 203 4.95 -5.46 10.86
N VAL A 204 3.92 -5.64 10.04
CA VAL A 204 3.51 -4.67 9.01
C VAL A 204 3.20 -3.32 9.67
N ARG A 205 2.45 -3.31 10.78
CA ARG A 205 2.10 -2.10 11.51
C ARG A 205 3.34 -1.37 12.06
N ALA A 206 4.25 -2.10 12.68
CA ALA A 206 5.49 -1.51 13.21
C ALA A 206 6.36 -0.92 12.09
N ALA A 207 6.50 -1.62 10.96
CA ALA A 207 7.23 -1.10 9.80
C ALA A 207 6.56 0.15 9.22
N LEU A 208 5.22 0.19 9.13
CA LEU A 208 4.48 1.37 8.69
C LEU A 208 4.66 2.54 9.64
N GLU A 209 4.58 2.31 10.95
CA GLU A 209 4.77 3.36 11.96
C GLU A 209 6.15 4.00 11.85
N GLU A 210 7.19 3.17 11.69
CA GLU A 210 8.55 3.67 11.50
C GLU A 210 8.66 4.53 10.23
N VAL A 211 8.14 4.04 9.09
CA VAL A 211 8.13 4.79 7.82
C VAL A 211 7.38 6.12 7.97
N LEU A 212 6.21 6.11 8.60
CA LEU A 212 5.38 7.30 8.82
C LEU A 212 6.03 8.30 9.80
N SER A 213 6.86 7.81 10.72
CA SER A 213 7.61 8.63 11.69
C SER A 213 8.96 9.14 11.16
N THR A 214 9.44 8.61 10.03
CA THR A 214 10.74 8.98 9.46
C THR A 214 10.68 10.43 8.95
N GLU A 215 11.50 11.30 9.52
CA GLU A 215 11.65 12.67 9.05
C GLU A 215 12.32 12.67 7.68
N LEU A 216 11.71 13.36 6.71
CA LEU A 216 12.30 13.55 5.40
C LEU A 216 13.43 14.60 5.51
N PRO A 217 14.60 14.39 4.87
CA PRO A 217 15.67 15.36 4.87
C PRO A 217 15.18 16.73 4.38
N ALA A 218 15.47 17.79 5.15
CA ALA A 218 15.06 19.16 4.81
C ALA A 218 15.71 19.67 3.52
N ASP A 219 16.91 19.16 3.21
CA ASP A 219 17.67 19.51 2.03
C ASP A 219 17.74 18.30 1.12
N GLY A 220 17.56 18.50 -0.19
CA GLY A 220 17.61 17.45 -1.23
C GLY A 220 18.95 16.72 -1.39
N ALA A 221 19.74 16.58 -0.34
CA ALA A 221 20.83 15.62 -0.25
C ALA A 221 20.22 14.22 -0.15
N ALA A 222 19.98 13.62 -1.31
CA ALA A 222 19.82 12.18 -1.43
C ALA A 222 20.91 11.50 -0.57
N ALA A 223 20.49 10.46 0.14
CA ALA A 223 21.37 9.47 0.73
C ALA A 223 22.37 9.01 -0.33
N ALA A 224 23.56 9.61 -0.32
CA ALA A 224 24.74 9.02 -0.92
C ALA A 224 25.02 7.79 -0.05
N GLY A 225 24.59 6.63 -0.56
CA GLY A 225 24.92 5.35 0.05
C GLY A 225 26.41 5.28 0.34
N GLY A 226 26.75 4.91 1.57
CA GLY A 226 28.08 4.46 1.92
C GLY A 226 28.37 3.17 1.16
N GLY A 227 28.96 3.30 -0.03
CA GLY A 227 29.50 2.22 -0.84
C GLY A 227 30.75 2.76 -1.54
N GLY A 228 31.92 2.33 -1.08
CA GLY A 228 33.19 2.75 -1.66
C GLY A 228 33.36 2.30 -3.11
N GLY A 229 33.93 3.17 -3.95
CA GLY A 229 34.36 2.85 -5.32
C GLY A 229 34.03 3.97 -6.29
N GLY A 230 35.05 4.74 -6.71
CA GLY A 230 34.88 5.95 -7.49
C GLY A 230 34.45 5.76 -8.95
N ALA A 231 33.74 6.75 -9.46
CA ALA A 231 33.83 7.22 -10.84
C ALA A 231 33.19 8.62 -10.93
N SER A 232 33.90 9.56 -11.53
CA SER A 232 33.42 10.91 -11.84
C SER A 232 32.41 10.88 -13.00
N GLY A 233 31.22 11.44 -12.79
CA GLY A 233 30.25 11.71 -13.84
C GLY A 233 29.37 12.91 -13.43
N SER A 234 29.31 13.93 -14.28
CA SER A 234 28.65 15.22 -14.08
C SER A 234 27.13 15.08 -13.89
N GLY A 235 26.63 15.41 -12.70
CA GLY A 235 25.20 15.37 -12.35
C GLY A 235 24.48 16.69 -12.64
N ALA A 236 23.55 16.66 -13.60
CA ALA A 236 22.49 17.65 -13.78
C ALA A 236 21.14 16.97 -13.52
N ALA A 237 20.77 16.80 -12.24
CA ALA A 237 19.46 16.25 -11.83
C ALA A 237 19.02 16.73 -10.42
N VAL A 238 19.55 17.86 -9.93
CA VAL A 238 19.37 18.31 -8.54
C VAL A 238 18.10 19.14 -8.23
N PRO A 239 17.33 19.73 -9.17
CA PRO A 239 16.25 20.65 -8.77
C PRO A 239 14.94 19.98 -8.30
N ALA A 240 14.64 18.73 -8.67
CA ALA A 240 13.36 18.09 -8.34
C ALA A 240 13.24 17.62 -6.88
N ALA A 241 14.34 17.13 -6.30
CA ALA A 241 14.36 16.62 -4.92
C ALA A 241 14.24 17.74 -3.87
N ALA A 242 14.84 18.91 -4.13
CA ALA A 242 14.75 20.07 -3.25
C ALA A 242 13.34 20.67 -3.18
N ALA A 243 12.61 20.65 -4.30
CA ALA A 243 11.21 21.09 -4.35
C ALA A 243 10.27 20.14 -3.56
N ALA A 244 10.55 18.83 -3.58
CA ALA A 244 9.78 17.83 -2.84
C ALA A 244 9.98 17.93 -1.32
N ALA A 245 11.22 18.22 -0.87
CA ALA A 245 11.54 18.42 0.54
C ALA A 245 10.89 19.70 1.11
N ALA A 246 10.90 20.79 0.35
CA ALA A 246 10.22 22.04 0.72
C ALA A 246 8.68 21.90 0.77
N ALA A 247 8.09 21.09 -0.13
CA ALA A 247 6.66 20.78 -0.12
C ALA A 247 6.26 19.88 1.08
N ALA A 248 7.14 18.99 1.51
CA ALA A 248 6.89 18.08 2.64
C ALA A 248 6.81 18.79 4.02
N GLN A 249 7.43 19.97 4.17
CA GLN A 249 7.39 20.75 5.41
C GLN A 249 6.10 21.58 5.58
N GLN A 250 5.31 21.79 4.52
CA GLN A 250 4.01 22.49 4.56
C GLN A 250 2.85 21.48 4.69
N ARG A 251 2.94 20.55 5.64
CA ARG A 251 2.22 19.25 5.62
C ARG A 251 0.74 19.26 6.04
N LEU A 252 0.02 20.38 5.96
CA LEU A 252 -1.42 20.44 6.28
C LEU A 252 -2.38 20.97 5.18
N PRO A 253 -2.01 21.82 4.20
CA PRO A 253 -2.95 22.26 3.16
C PRO A 253 -2.95 21.42 1.86
N LEU A 254 -2.02 20.48 1.67
CA LEU A 254 -1.84 19.77 0.39
C LEU A 254 -2.86 18.65 0.14
N LEU A 255 -3.20 17.85 1.16
CA LEU A 255 -4.04 16.67 0.98
C LEU A 255 -5.51 17.03 0.66
N PRO A 256 -6.18 17.96 1.38
CA PRO A 256 -7.52 18.41 1.00
C PRO A 256 -7.57 18.96 -0.44
N GLY A 257 -6.52 19.67 -0.88
CA GLY A 257 -6.39 20.15 -2.26
C GLY A 257 -6.27 19.04 -3.30
N LEU A 258 -5.46 18.01 -3.03
CA LEU A 258 -5.32 16.84 -3.90
C LEU A 258 -6.63 16.03 -3.98
N VAL A 259 -7.33 15.87 -2.86
CA VAL A 259 -8.63 15.19 -2.82
C VAL A 259 -9.68 16.01 -3.56
N PHE A 260 -9.70 17.33 -3.38
CA PHE A 260 -10.59 18.22 -4.13
C PHE A 260 -10.36 18.12 -5.65
N GLU A 261 -9.11 18.15 -6.11
CA GLU A 261 -8.75 17.98 -7.53
C GLU A 261 -9.20 16.62 -8.07
N TYR A 262 -8.95 15.55 -7.30
CA TYR A 262 -9.39 14.20 -7.62
C TYR A 262 -10.92 14.11 -7.79
N LEU A 263 -11.68 14.71 -6.88
CA LEU A 263 -13.15 14.71 -6.94
C LEU A 263 -13.65 15.45 -8.18
N LEU A 264 -13.06 16.60 -8.53
CA LEU A 264 -13.40 17.31 -9.77
C LEU A 264 -13.00 16.52 -11.03
N HIS A 265 -11.85 15.83 -10.99
CA HIS A 265 -11.39 14.99 -12.08
C HIS A 265 -12.40 13.87 -12.39
N HIS A 266 -12.89 13.20 -11.34
CA HIS A 266 -13.90 12.14 -11.41
C HIS A 266 -15.35 12.63 -11.44
N ARG A 267 -15.55 13.93 -11.69
CA ARG A 267 -16.87 14.55 -11.86
C ARG A 267 -17.75 14.47 -10.59
N CYS A 268 -17.17 14.16 -9.44
CA CYS A 268 -17.79 14.17 -8.12
C CYS A 268 -17.92 15.60 -7.55
N TRP A 269 -18.39 16.54 -8.37
CA TRP A 269 -18.39 17.97 -8.06
C TRP A 269 -19.22 18.34 -6.82
N ARG A 270 -20.31 17.61 -6.52
CA ARG A 270 -21.11 17.81 -5.29
C ARG A 270 -20.32 17.48 -4.03
N THR A 271 -19.54 16.41 -4.08
CA THR A 271 -18.66 15.99 -2.99
C THR A 271 -17.49 16.97 -2.87
N ALA A 272 -16.95 17.44 -3.99
CA ALA A 272 -15.94 18.49 -3.99
C ALA A 272 -16.47 19.79 -3.37
N GLU A 273 -17.71 20.18 -3.69
CA GLU A 273 -18.39 21.34 -3.12
C GLU A 273 -18.58 21.21 -1.61
N ALA A 274 -19.01 20.02 -1.14
CA ALA A 274 -19.14 19.74 0.29
C ALA A 274 -17.78 19.78 0.99
N LEU A 275 -16.75 19.14 0.44
CA LEU A 275 -15.38 19.17 0.97
C LEU A 275 -14.85 20.60 1.06
N ALA A 276 -15.08 21.42 0.03
CA ALA A 276 -14.66 22.80 0.02
C ALA A 276 -15.39 23.63 1.08
N ARG A 277 -16.67 23.38 1.31
CA ARG A 277 -17.44 24.05 2.37
C ARG A 277 -16.95 23.67 3.76
N ASP A 278 -16.72 22.39 3.99
CA ASP A 278 -16.55 21.82 5.34
C ASP A 278 -15.08 21.84 5.80
N VAL A 279 -14.12 21.73 4.86
CA VAL A 279 -12.68 21.60 5.17
C VAL A 279 -11.86 22.78 4.66
N LEU A 280 -12.15 23.28 3.45
CA LEU A 280 -11.46 24.47 2.91
C LEU A 280 -12.09 25.78 3.39
N GLY A 281 -13.37 25.76 3.77
CA GLY A 281 -14.15 26.92 4.19
C GLY A 281 -13.80 27.45 5.59
N SER A 282 -13.22 26.63 6.47
CA SER A 282 -12.77 27.05 7.81
C SER A 282 -11.49 27.91 7.80
N ASP A 283 -10.73 27.93 6.69
CA ASP A 283 -9.54 28.78 6.50
C ASP A 283 -9.79 30.01 5.60
N LEU A 284 -11.00 30.15 5.04
CA LEU A 284 -11.36 31.32 4.21
C LEU A 284 -11.81 32.53 5.02
N SER A 285 -12.05 32.40 6.33
CA SER A 285 -12.24 33.56 7.22
C SER A 285 -10.95 34.32 7.50
N ASN A 286 -9.78 33.76 7.13
CA ASN A 286 -8.46 34.40 7.22
C ASN A 286 -7.79 34.51 5.84
N GLY A 287 -8.51 35.01 4.82
CA GLY A 287 -7.96 35.84 3.74
C GLY A 287 -6.80 35.37 2.84
N SER A 288 -6.25 34.15 2.97
CA SER A 288 -5.07 33.74 2.17
C SER A 288 -5.01 32.27 1.73
N GLY A 289 -5.94 31.40 2.17
CA GLY A 289 -5.80 29.93 2.00
C GLY A 289 -6.23 29.32 0.65
N GLY A 290 -7.25 29.86 -0.02
CA GLY A 290 -7.86 29.21 -1.19
C GLY A 290 -6.99 29.17 -2.45
N GLY A 291 -6.24 30.26 -2.71
CA GLY A 291 -5.27 30.31 -3.81
C GLY A 291 -4.06 29.42 -3.57
N ALA A 292 -3.71 29.17 -2.30
CA ALA A 292 -2.56 28.34 -1.93
C ALA A 292 -2.82 26.85 -2.22
N ALA A 293 -4.03 26.32 -1.99
CA ALA A 293 -4.34 24.92 -2.27
C ALA A 293 -4.33 24.61 -3.78
N ALA A 294 -4.91 25.50 -4.61
CA ALA A 294 -4.88 25.38 -6.07
C ALA A 294 -3.46 25.57 -6.64
N ALA A 295 -2.69 26.54 -6.12
CA ALA A 295 -1.30 26.75 -6.51
C ALA A 295 -0.39 25.60 -6.07
N ALA A 296 -0.65 24.99 -4.92
CA ALA A 296 0.11 23.86 -4.41
C ALA A 296 -0.23 22.55 -5.13
N ALA A 297 -1.49 22.35 -5.53
CA ALA A 297 -1.88 21.27 -6.43
C ALA A 297 -1.27 21.43 -7.83
N ALA A 298 -1.24 22.65 -8.37
CA ALA A 298 -0.55 22.97 -9.63
C ALA A 298 0.97 22.78 -9.53
N ALA A 299 1.59 23.16 -8.41
CA ALA A 299 3.01 22.94 -8.15
C ALA A 299 3.35 21.45 -7.98
N ALA A 300 2.51 20.68 -7.28
CA ALA A 300 2.65 19.22 -7.18
C ALA A 300 2.46 18.55 -8.54
N ALA A 301 1.50 19.02 -9.35
CA ALA A 301 1.29 18.53 -10.70
C ALA A 301 2.47 18.84 -11.64
N ALA A 302 3.07 20.02 -11.51
CA ALA A 302 4.26 20.44 -12.26
C ALA A 302 5.52 19.68 -11.80
N ALA A 303 5.71 19.45 -10.50
CA ALA A 303 6.79 18.62 -9.98
C ALA A 303 6.67 17.16 -10.45
N ALA A 304 5.44 16.62 -10.49
CA ALA A 304 5.17 15.30 -11.02
C ALA A 304 5.33 15.20 -12.55
N ALA A 305 5.10 16.30 -13.29
CA ALA A 305 5.32 16.36 -14.74
C ALA A 305 6.82 16.49 -15.10
N ALA A 306 7.60 17.19 -14.28
CA ALA A 306 9.05 17.34 -14.47
C ALA A 306 9.84 16.04 -14.22
N ALA A 307 9.24 15.04 -13.57
CA ALA A 307 9.86 13.77 -13.23
C ALA A 307 9.60 12.65 -14.26
N GLY A 308 8.86 12.91 -15.34
CA GLY A 308 8.49 11.88 -16.31
C GLY A 308 8.29 12.45 -17.71
N THR A 309 9.39 12.54 -18.46
CA THR A 309 9.36 12.59 -19.92
C THR A 309 10.16 11.40 -20.44
N ASP A 310 9.56 10.22 -20.33
CA ASP A 310 9.90 9.07 -21.18
C ASP A 310 8.57 8.39 -21.51
N ASP A 311 8.01 8.82 -22.65
CA ASP A 311 6.87 8.20 -23.29
C ASP A 311 7.29 6.83 -23.85
N ASP A 312 7.37 5.80 -23.00
CA ASP A 312 7.31 4.41 -23.48
C ASP A 312 6.95 3.40 -22.37
N VAL A 313 5.78 3.55 -21.74
CA VAL A 313 5.13 2.42 -21.04
C VAL A 313 3.61 2.50 -21.28
N THR A 314 3.21 2.29 -22.53
CA THR A 314 1.88 1.76 -22.83
C THR A 314 2.01 0.25 -23.00
N MET A 315 1.04 -0.50 -22.48
CA MET A 315 0.91 -1.97 -22.51
C MET A 315 1.62 -2.76 -21.40
N ALA A 316 1.02 -2.76 -20.20
CA ALA A 316 1.01 -3.95 -19.34
C ALA A 316 -0.22 -3.95 -18.39
N ARG A 317 -1.20 -4.78 -18.74
CA ARG A 317 -2.32 -5.30 -17.91
C ARG A 317 -3.29 -4.26 -17.34
N GLU A 318 -4.38 -4.03 -18.08
CA GLU A 318 -5.68 -3.69 -17.50
C GLU A 318 -6.09 -4.83 -16.54
N GLY A 319 -5.78 -4.65 -15.25
CA GLY A 319 -6.11 -5.56 -14.17
C GLY A 319 -6.57 -4.78 -12.96
N SER A 320 -7.88 -4.58 -12.87
CA SER A 320 -8.65 -4.39 -11.63
C SER A 320 -8.20 -3.27 -10.68
N LEU A 321 -8.65 -2.04 -10.97
CA LEU A 321 -8.99 -1.04 -9.95
C LEU A 321 -10.41 -0.47 -10.16
N SER A 322 -11.19 -1.03 -11.08
CA SER A 322 -12.51 -0.51 -11.50
C SER A 322 -13.70 -1.02 -10.68
N SER A 323 -13.49 -1.51 -9.45
CA SER A 323 -14.61 -1.89 -8.57
C SER A 323 -14.29 -1.60 -7.10
N MET A 324 -14.28 -0.32 -6.74
CA MET A 324 -14.70 0.08 -5.39
C MET A 324 -16.21 0.27 -5.44
N ASP A 325 -16.96 -0.75 -5.03
CA ASP A 325 -18.40 -0.65 -4.78
C ASP A 325 -18.65 0.39 -3.67
N MET A 326 -18.90 1.63 -4.07
CA MET A 326 -19.64 2.58 -3.24
C MET A 326 -21.11 2.16 -3.25
N ALA A 327 -21.47 1.26 -2.33
CA ALA A 327 -22.86 0.93 -2.07
C ALA A 327 -23.62 2.20 -1.63
N ALA A 328 -24.47 2.70 -2.52
CA ALA A 328 -25.44 3.74 -2.22
C ALA A 328 -26.45 3.20 -1.21
N ALA A 329 -26.30 3.59 0.07
CA ALA A 329 -27.35 3.45 1.06
C ALA A 329 -28.47 4.45 0.71
N SER A 330 -29.54 3.93 0.10
CA SER A 330 -30.79 4.66 -0.08
C SER A 330 -31.43 4.94 1.28
N SER A 331 -31.98 6.13 1.40
CA SER A 331 -32.63 6.70 2.57
C SER A 331 -33.89 5.92 2.99
N GLY A 332 -33.90 5.45 4.23
CA GLY A 332 -35.09 4.93 4.90
C GLY A 332 -34.91 4.99 6.41
N ALA A 333 -35.37 6.07 7.04
CA ALA A 333 -35.33 6.22 8.50
C ALA A 333 -36.29 5.23 9.17
N PRO A 334 -35.87 4.49 10.22
CA PRO A 334 -36.80 3.69 11.02
C PRO A 334 -37.58 4.57 12.02
N PRO A 335 -38.81 4.20 12.39
CA PRO A 335 -39.65 4.99 13.30
C PRO A 335 -39.21 4.85 14.77
N PRO A 336 -39.51 5.84 15.64
CA PRO A 336 -39.14 5.78 17.06
C PRO A 336 -40.08 4.85 17.87
N PRO A 337 -39.57 4.21 18.94
CA PRO A 337 -40.39 3.39 19.84
C PRO A 337 -41.21 4.26 20.83
N PRO A 338 -42.33 3.74 21.36
CA PRO A 338 -43.25 4.49 22.23
C PRO A 338 -42.79 4.56 23.71
N GLY A 339 -43.25 5.61 24.41
CA GLY A 339 -42.97 5.96 25.82
C GLY A 339 -43.39 4.91 26.87
N ALA A 340 -43.17 5.07 28.18
CA ALA A 340 -43.16 6.25 29.08
C ALA A 340 -42.52 5.81 30.45
N PRO A 341 -42.65 6.51 31.61
CA PRO A 341 -42.99 7.92 31.90
C PRO A 341 -41.97 8.62 32.83
N ALA A 342 -42.22 9.91 33.03
CA ALA A 342 -41.49 10.88 33.84
C ALA A 342 -41.60 10.70 35.37
N THR A 343 -40.56 11.12 36.09
CA THR A 343 -40.65 11.71 37.43
C THR A 343 -39.50 12.69 37.68
N ALA A 344 -39.83 13.97 37.86
CA ALA A 344 -39.10 14.94 38.69
C ALA A 344 -39.89 15.14 39.99
N PRO A 345 -39.29 15.56 41.13
CA PRO A 345 -39.12 17.00 41.44
C PRO A 345 -37.80 17.33 42.22
N ALA A 346 -37.12 18.46 42.00
CA ALA A 346 -37.29 19.84 42.53
C ALA A 346 -36.62 20.16 43.90
N ALA A 347 -35.80 21.24 43.87
CA ALA A 347 -35.69 22.37 44.83
C ALA A 347 -34.51 22.52 45.83
N ALA A 348 -34.08 23.80 45.93
CA ALA A 348 -33.37 24.54 47.00
C ALA A 348 -31.82 24.48 47.07
N ALA A 349 -31.03 25.52 47.44
CA ALA A 349 -31.16 26.97 47.66
C ALA A 349 -29.77 27.57 48.09
N GLY A 350 -29.58 28.90 47.97
CA GLY A 350 -28.57 29.76 48.68
C GLY A 350 -27.18 29.86 48.02
N GLY A 351 -26.61 31.03 47.66
CA GLY A 351 -26.30 32.26 48.44
C GLY A 351 -24.77 32.29 48.65
N GLY A 352 -23.95 33.34 48.55
CA GLY A 352 -24.00 34.78 48.32
C GLY A 352 -22.54 35.33 48.32
N ASP A 353 -22.39 36.66 48.26
CA ASP A 353 -21.18 37.51 48.42
C ASP A 353 -20.21 37.63 47.22
N ALA A 354 -20.06 38.76 46.51
CA ALA A 354 -19.78 40.17 46.84
C ALA A 354 -18.29 40.46 47.11
N ASP A 355 -17.62 41.14 46.16
CA ASP A 355 -16.74 42.26 46.53
C ASP A 355 -16.48 43.25 45.38
N MET A 356 -16.46 44.54 45.74
CA MET A 356 -16.28 45.74 44.93
C MET A 356 -14.83 46.27 45.01
N ALA A 357 -14.36 46.95 43.95
CA ALA A 357 -13.60 48.23 43.99
C ALA A 357 -13.18 48.61 42.55
N VAL A 358 -13.77 49.61 41.88
CA VAL A 358 -13.58 51.08 41.96
C VAL A 358 -12.24 51.58 41.39
N ALA A 359 -12.37 52.41 40.33
CA ALA A 359 -11.34 53.15 39.59
C ALA A 359 -10.73 54.33 40.40
N PRO A 360 -9.78 55.12 39.85
CA PRO A 360 -10.19 56.27 39.02
C PRO A 360 -9.24 56.64 37.86
N SER A 361 -9.73 57.58 37.04
CA SER A 361 -9.12 58.20 35.85
C SER A 361 -8.26 59.45 36.17
N LEU A 362 -7.86 60.15 35.09
CA LEU A 362 -7.20 61.47 34.92
C LEU A 362 -5.72 61.34 34.49
N GLY A 363 -5.18 61.98 33.44
CA GLY A 363 -5.69 62.94 32.46
C GLY A 363 -4.54 63.38 31.53
N ASP A 364 -4.91 63.86 30.34
CA ASP A 364 -4.29 64.85 29.42
C ASP A 364 -2.80 64.82 29.03
N GLY A 365 -2.55 65.00 27.71
CA GLY A 365 -1.26 65.45 27.17
C GLY A 365 -1.10 65.30 25.65
N ASP A 366 -1.20 66.43 24.95
CA ASP A 366 -1.09 66.66 23.50
C ASP A 366 0.17 66.14 22.78
N GLY A 367 0.03 65.87 21.47
CA GLY A 367 1.17 65.70 20.54
C GLY A 367 0.74 65.48 19.08
N ALA A 368 0.97 66.48 18.24
CA ALA A 368 0.41 66.70 16.91
C ALA A 368 1.07 65.96 15.71
N ALA A 369 0.31 65.94 14.60
CA ALA A 369 0.69 65.81 13.18
C ALA A 369 1.18 64.41 12.69
N SER A 370 0.78 63.90 11.52
CA SER A 370 0.42 64.57 10.27
C SER A 370 -0.62 63.78 9.44
N ALA A 371 -1.39 64.54 8.66
CA ALA A 371 -2.32 64.08 7.65
C ALA A 371 -1.59 63.60 6.38
N GLY A 372 -2.16 62.60 5.71
CA GLY A 372 -1.76 62.21 4.37
C GLY A 372 -2.66 61.13 3.77
N GLY A 373 -3.71 61.55 3.07
CA GLY A 373 -4.22 60.81 1.90
C GLY A 373 -5.42 59.89 2.11
N ALA A 374 -6.61 60.49 2.29
CA ALA A 374 -7.85 59.86 1.85
C ALA A 374 -7.91 59.89 0.31
N ALA A 375 -7.73 58.74 -0.36
CA ALA A 375 -8.20 58.48 -1.73
C ALA A 375 -8.00 57.01 -2.13
N ALA A 376 -8.90 56.11 -1.72
CA ALA A 376 -9.23 54.86 -2.42
C ALA A 376 -10.38 54.10 -1.72
N GLY A 377 -11.45 54.80 -1.36
CA GLY A 377 -12.60 54.22 -0.66
C GLY A 377 -13.68 53.59 -1.55
N ALA A 378 -13.35 52.97 -2.70
CA ALA A 378 -14.41 52.54 -3.63
C ALA A 378 -14.11 51.33 -4.54
N ALA A 379 -13.26 50.37 -4.16
CA ALA A 379 -13.04 49.17 -4.99
C ALA A 379 -12.71 47.87 -4.21
N ALA A 380 -13.24 47.69 -2.99
CA ALA A 380 -12.97 46.49 -2.19
C ALA A 380 -14.28 45.82 -1.70
N ALA A 381 -15.26 45.70 -2.59
CA ALA A 381 -16.53 45.00 -2.33
C ALA A 381 -16.78 43.83 -3.30
N ALA A 382 -15.74 43.24 -3.90
CA ALA A 382 -15.92 42.09 -4.79
C ALA A 382 -14.94 40.97 -4.43
N ALA A 383 -15.50 39.75 -4.46
CA ALA A 383 -14.88 38.44 -4.27
C ALA A 383 -14.63 38.02 -2.81
N ALA A 384 -15.72 37.68 -2.12
CA ALA A 384 -15.67 36.46 -1.29
C ALA A 384 -15.11 35.33 -2.17
N ALA A 385 -14.06 34.64 -1.70
CA ALA A 385 -13.40 33.58 -2.47
C ALA A 385 -14.38 32.41 -2.70
N ALA A 386 -15.10 32.49 -3.82
CA ALA A 386 -15.91 31.41 -4.35
C ALA A 386 -14.99 30.25 -4.75
N LEU A 387 -15.53 29.03 -4.72
CA LEU A 387 -14.96 27.89 -5.48
C LEU A 387 -14.49 28.38 -6.86
N PRO A 388 -13.39 27.85 -7.42
CA PRO A 388 -13.01 28.18 -8.80
C PRO A 388 -14.19 27.79 -9.70
N THR A 389 -15.00 28.80 -10.05
CA THR A 389 -16.30 28.62 -10.72
C THR A 389 -16.10 27.88 -12.02
N ASP A 390 -15.03 28.23 -12.73
CA ASP A 390 -14.66 27.67 -14.02
C ASP A 390 -14.31 26.18 -13.92
N GLU A 391 -13.68 25.72 -12.83
CA GLU A 391 -13.34 24.30 -12.65
C GLU A 391 -14.55 23.45 -12.28
N VAL A 392 -15.45 24.01 -11.47
CA VAL A 392 -16.72 23.35 -11.12
C VAL A 392 -17.65 23.31 -12.34
N GLU A 393 -17.71 24.38 -13.13
CA GLU A 393 -18.45 24.45 -14.38
C GLU A 393 -17.90 23.49 -15.45
N ASP A 394 -16.58 23.37 -15.57
CA ASP A 394 -15.95 22.37 -16.42
C ASP A 394 -16.30 20.94 -15.96
N ALA A 395 -16.20 20.65 -14.66
CA ALA A 395 -16.59 19.34 -14.12
C ALA A 395 -18.07 19.01 -14.35
N LEU A 396 -18.96 20.00 -14.23
CA LEU A 396 -20.38 19.89 -14.56
C LEU A 396 -20.60 19.60 -16.05
N SER A 397 -19.87 20.29 -16.92
CA SER A 397 -19.95 20.10 -18.37
C SER A 397 -19.49 18.69 -18.75
N ARG A 398 -18.38 18.23 -18.20
CA ARG A 398 -17.89 16.84 -18.36
C ARG A 398 -18.88 15.81 -17.81
N GLN A 399 -19.56 16.10 -16.70
CA GLN A 399 -20.59 15.21 -16.15
C GLN A 399 -21.78 15.06 -17.10
N ARG A 400 -22.28 16.16 -17.68
CA ARG A 400 -23.38 16.10 -18.65
C ARG A 400 -23.02 15.30 -19.91
N ILE A 401 -21.79 15.49 -20.41
CA ILE A 401 -21.26 14.72 -21.54
C ILE A 401 -21.20 13.23 -21.18
N TYR A 402 -20.68 12.89 -20.01
CA TYR A 402 -20.64 11.51 -19.53
C TYR A 402 -22.03 10.88 -19.41
N ASP A 403 -22.99 11.59 -18.82
CA ASP A 403 -24.36 11.11 -18.67
C ASP A 403 -25.03 10.86 -20.04
N ALA A 404 -24.69 11.67 -21.05
CA ALA A 404 -25.13 11.46 -22.43
C ALA A 404 -24.49 10.19 -23.04
N VAL A 405 -23.19 9.98 -22.87
CA VAL A 405 -22.48 8.77 -23.33
C VAL A 405 -23.07 7.51 -22.67
N VAL A 406 -23.21 7.49 -21.35
CA VAL A 406 -23.73 6.33 -20.61
C VAL A 406 -25.19 6.02 -20.97
N ALA A 407 -25.99 7.05 -21.23
CA ALA A 407 -27.36 6.91 -21.70
C ALA A 407 -27.50 6.52 -23.19
N GLY A 408 -26.39 6.37 -23.93
CA GLY A 408 -26.40 6.04 -25.36
C GLY A 408 -26.75 7.22 -26.29
N ARG A 409 -26.80 8.45 -25.77
CA ARG A 409 -27.07 9.68 -26.54
C ARG A 409 -25.77 10.28 -27.06
N LEU A 410 -25.05 9.53 -27.91
CA LEU A 410 -23.71 9.90 -28.37
C LEU A 410 -23.71 11.16 -29.25
N ASP A 411 -24.77 11.41 -30.02
CA ASP A 411 -24.89 12.63 -30.83
C ASP A 411 -24.94 13.89 -29.97
N GLU A 412 -25.73 13.85 -28.88
CA GLU A 412 -25.79 14.95 -27.91
C GLU A 412 -24.46 15.13 -27.18
N ALA A 413 -23.79 14.03 -26.84
CA ALA A 413 -22.47 14.07 -26.20
C ALA A 413 -21.44 14.75 -27.10
N LEU A 414 -21.35 14.36 -28.38
CA LEU A 414 -20.41 14.94 -29.34
C LEU A 414 -20.72 16.41 -29.64
N GLN A 415 -21.99 16.79 -29.75
CA GLN A 415 -22.38 18.20 -29.90
C GLN A 415 -21.94 19.03 -28.68
N GLN A 416 -22.10 18.50 -27.46
CA GLN A 416 -21.63 19.16 -26.25
C GLN A 416 -20.11 19.28 -26.21
N VAL A 417 -19.37 18.24 -26.61
CA VAL A 417 -17.91 18.27 -26.74
C VAL A 417 -17.47 19.40 -27.68
N GLU A 418 -18.03 19.46 -28.89
CA GLU A 418 -17.67 20.48 -29.87
C GLU A 418 -18.02 21.90 -29.38
N SER A 419 -19.19 22.07 -28.76
CA SER A 419 -19.63 23.38 -28.26
C SER A 419 -18.81 23.90 -27.08
N SER A 420 -18.33 23.02 -26.19
CA SER A 420 -17.71 23.40 -24.91
C SER A 420 -16.17 23.29 -24.92
N TYR A 421 -15.60 22.49 -25.83
CA TYR A 421 -14.17 22.21 -25.93
C TYR A 421 -13.60 22.46 -27.34
N GLY A 422 -14.45 22.74 -28.31
CA GLY A 422 -14.06 23.02 -29.69
C GLY A 422 -13.89 21.76 -30.55
N PRO A 423 -13.80 21.93 -31.89
CA PRO A 423 -13.75 20.82 -32.84
C PRO A 423 -12.46 19.99 -32.75
N SER A 424 -11.39 20.55 -32.16
CA SER A 424 -10.10 19.89 -31.98
C SER A 424 -9.95 19.16 -30.64
N ALA A 425 -10.99 19.10 -29.80
CA ALA A 425 -10.93 18.54 -28.45
C ALA A 425 -10.49 17.06 -28.43
N LEU A 426 -10.79 16.31 -29.48
CA LEU A 426 -10.44 14.89 -29.60
C LEU A 426 -9.17 14.66 -30.43
N SER A 427 -8.49 15.73 -30.88
CA SER A 427 -7.32 15.62 -31.77
C SER A 427 -6.13 14.93 -31.10
N SER A 428 -5.99 15.10 -29.79
CA SER A 428 -4.99 14.43 -28.94
C SER A 428 -5.27 12.94 -28.70
N SER A 429 -6.41 12.41 -29.17
CA SER A 429 -6.77 10.99 -29.00
C SER A 429 -7.50 10.45 -30.23
N PRO A 430 -6.78 10.19 -31.35
CA PRO A 430 -7.38 9.74 -32.60
C PRO A 430 -8.25 8.47 -32.46
N GLY A 431 -7.76 7.47 -31.71
CA GLY A 431 -8.50 6.23 -31.48
C GLY A 431 -9.78 6.41 -30.65
N LEU A 432 -9.91 7.47 -29.86
CA LEU A 432 -11.12 7.76 -29.10
C LEU A 432 -12.27 8.22 -30.02
N SER A 433 -11.95 9.03 -31.04
CA SER A 433 -12.94 9.46 -32.03
C SER A 433 -13.54 8.27 -32.77
N PHE A 434 -12.70 7.31 -33.15
CA PHE A 434 -13.16 6.06 -33.77
C PHE A 434 -14.06 5.26 -32.83
N ARG A 435 -13.65 5.04 -31.57
CA ARG A 435 -14.44 4.32 -30.56
C ARG A 435 -15.79 4.97 -30.27
N LEU A 436 -15.88 6.30 -30.25
CA LEU A 436 -17.15 7.02 -30.10
C LEU A 436 -18.10 6.77 -31.29
N ARG A 437 -17.56 6.71 -32.51
CA ARG A 437 -18.35 6.34 -33.71
C ARG A 437 -18.78 4.89 -33.69
N VAL A 438 -17.91 3.98 -33.26
CA VAL A 438 -18.30 2.57 -33.04
C VAL A 438 -19.42 2.51 -32.01
N GLN A 439 -19.36 3.27 -30.91
CA GLN A 439 -20.45 3.31 -29.95
C GLN A 439 -21.76 3.84 -30.56
N GLN A 440 -21.73 4.88 -31.41
CA GLN A 440 -22.93 5.33 -32.14
C GLN A 440 -23.54 4.20 -32.99
N PHE A 441 -22.70 3.44 -33.70
CA PHE A 441 -23.14 2.27 -34.45
C PHE A 441 -23.77 1.20 -33.55
N LEU A 442 -23.14 0.93 -32.40
CA LEU A 442 -23.66 -0.02 -31.41
C LEU A 442 -25.03 0.41 -30.85
N GLU A 443 -25.26 1.70 -30.64
CA GLU A 443 -26.58 2.20 -30.22
C GLU A 443 -27.64 2.06 -31.34
N LEU A 444 -27.27 2.20 -32.62
CA LEU A 444 -28.17 1.89 -33.74
C LEU A 444 -28.56 0.41 -33.79
N VAL A 445 -27.58 -0.48 -33.54
CA VAL A 445 -27.81 -1.93 -33.44
C VAL A 445 -28.73 -2.25 -32.26
N ARG A 446 -28.46 -1.67 -31.09
CA ARG A 446 -29.27 -1.83 -29.88
C ARG A 446 -30.71 -1.34 -30.07
N ALA A 447 -30.90 -0.22 -30.77
CA ALA A 447 -32.21 0.36 -31.07
C ALA A 447 -32.98 -0.40 -32.18
N ARG A 448 -32.37 -1.42 -32.80
CA ARG A 448 -32.93 -2.16 -33.95
C ARG A 448 -33.33 -1.22 -35.09
N ALA A 449 -32.47 -0.24 -35.38
CA ALA A 449 -32.65 0.68 -36.49
C ALA A 449 -32.74 -0.08 -37.82
N PRO A 450 -33.35 0.53 -38.87
CA PRO A 450 -33.48 -0.12 -40.17
C PRO A 450 -32.11 -0.61 -40.70
N PRO A 451 -32.00 -1.86 -41.20
CA PRO A 451 -30.72 -2.43 -41.63
C PRO A 451 -29.96 -1.56 -42.64
N GLN A 452 -30.69 -0.85 -43.50
CA GLN A 452 -30.12 0.09 -44.48
C GLN A 452 -29.34 1.22 -43.79
N ALA A 453 -29.91 1.83 -42.75
CA ALA A 453 -29.28 2.94 -42.02
C ALA A 453 -28.03 2.46 -41.25
N VAL A 454 -28.10 1.28 -40.62
CA VAL A 454 -26.98 0.69 -39.87
C VAL A 454 -25.81 0.37 -40.80
N LEU A 455 -26.09 -0.25 -41.95
CA LEU A 455 -25.08 -0.59 -42.95
C LEU A 455 -24.48 0.66 -43.62
N GLU A 456 -25.31 1.68 -43.89
CA GLU A 456 -24.85 2.95 -44.43
C GLU A 456 -23.90 3.66 -43.47
N PHE A 457 -24.24 3.72 -42.18
CA PHE A 457 -23.36 4.28 -41.15
C PHE A 457 -22.04 3.52 -41.06
N GLY A 458 -22.09 2.19 -41.00
CA GLY A 458 -20.88 1.35 -40.95
C GLY A 458 -19.95 1.58 -42.16
N ARG A 459 -20.50 1.70 -43.38
CA ARG A 459 -19.71 1.90 -44.60
C ARG A 459 -19.16 3.31 -44.75
N THR A 460 -19.90 4.33 -44.32
CA THR A 460 -19.53 5.74 -44.54
C THR A 460 -18.72 6.33 -43.40
N GLN A 461 -19.02 5.96 -42.15
CA GLN A 461 -18.44 6.59 -40.96
C GLN A 461 -17.38 5.74 -40.25
N LEU A 462 -17.48 4.40 -40.31
CA LEU A 462 -16.54 3.50 -39.62
C LEU A 462 -15.44 2.97 -40.53
N GLY A 463 -15.79 2.46 -41.72
CA GLY A 463 -14.84 1.86 -42.66
C GLY A 463 -13.63 2.76 -42.96
N PRO A 464 -13.82 4.03 -43.37
CA PRO A 464 -12.72 4.96 -43.63
C PRO A 464 -11.97 5.44 -42.36
N ALA A 465 -12.53 5.20 -41.18
CA ALA A 465 -12.02 5.75 -39.92
C ALA A 465 -11.20 4.76 -39.09
N ALA A 466 -11.25 3.46 -39.41
CA ALA A 466 -10.41 2.46 -38.78
C ALA A 466 -8.95 2.66 -39.22
N ALA A 467 -8.06 2.93 -38.25
CA ALA A 467 -6.67 3.27 -38.52
C ALA A 467 -5.72 2.37 -37.73
N GLY A 468 -5.80 1.05 -37.98
CA GLY A 468 -4.88 0.07 -37.40
C GLY A 468 -5.54 -1.26 -37.05
N PRO A 469 -4.75 -2.27 -36.63
CA PRO A 469 -5.24 -3.61 -36.35
C PRO A 469 -6.25 -3.65 -35.19
N GLU A 470 -6.07 -2.83 -34.14
CA GLU A 470 -7.01 -2.77 -33.01
C GLU A 470 -8.37 -2.18 -33.43
N ASP A 471 -8.37 -1.17 -34.30
CA ASP A 471 -9.60 -0.56 -34.80
C ASP A 471 -10.34 -1.50 -35.76
N GLU A 472 -9.60 -2.26 -36.57
CA GLU A 472 -10.14 -3.30 -37.46
C GLU A 472 -10.77 -4.44 -36.68
N GLU A 473 -10.13 -4.89 -35.59
CA GLU A 473 -10.68 -5.92 -34.70
C GLU A 473 -11.97 -5.43 -34.03
N LEU A 474 -11.96 -4.23 -33.44
CA LEU A 474 -13.15 -3.64 -32.84
C LEU A 474 -14.28 -3.43 -33.86
N LEU A 475 -13.95 -3.04 -35.10
CA LEU A 475 -14.93 -2.92 -36.18
C LEU A 475 -15.54 -4.27 -36.54
N SER A 476 -14.70 -5.31 -36.66
CA SER A 476 -15.13 -6.67 -36.94
C SER A 476 -16.09 -7.17 -35.86
N ASP A 477 -15.73 -7.00 -34.59
CA ASP A 477 -16.57 -7.39 -33.46
C ASP A 477 -17.90 -6.65 -33.44
N ALA A 478 -17.87 -5.32 -33.65
CA ALA A 478 -19.09 -4.51 -33.70
C ALA A 478 -20.02 -4.94 -34.85
N VAL A 479 -19.47 -5.16 -36.05
CA VAL A 479 -20.26 -5.58 -37.23
C VAL A 479 -20.78 -7.01 -37.07
N SER A 480 -20.05 -7.88 -36.37
CA SER A 480 -20.48 -9.28 -36.11
C SER A 480 -21.82 -9.36 -35.38
N LEU A 481 -22.15 -8.34 -34.56
CA LEU A 481 -23.42 -8.25 -33.84
C LEU A 481 -24.64 -8.28 -34.77
N LEU A 482 -24.50 -7.82 -36.02
CA LEU A 482 -25.57 -7.84 -37.02
C LEU A 482 -25.98 -9.26 -37.45
N ALA A 483 -25.11 -10.26 -37.24
CA ALA A 483 -25.39 -11.64 -37.57
C ALA A 483 -26.32 -12.32 -36.54
N TYR A 484 -26.54 -11.70 -35.38
CA TYR A 484 -27.32 -12.26 -34.29
C TYR A 484 -28.70 -11.62 -34.22
N ALA A 485 -29.74 -12.46 -34.08
CA ALA A 485 -31.11 -11.98 -33.87
C ALA A 485 -31.27 -11.22 -32.53
N ASP A 486 -30.45 -11.58 -31.54
CA ASP A 486 -30.33 -10.88 -30.27
C ASP A 486 -28.85 -10.50 -30.01
N PRO A 487 -28.45 -9.26 -30.31
CA PRO A 487 -27.07 -8.79 -30.19
C PRO A 487 -26.49 -8.88 -28.76
N GLU A 488 -27.30 -8.74 -27.71
CA GLU A 488 -26.81 -8.78 -26.32
C GLU A 488 -26.40 -10.19 -25.89
N SER A 489 -26.98 -11.22 -26.51
CA SER A 489 -26.66 -12.63 -26.25
C SER A 489 -25.40 -13.12 -26.99
N SER A 490 -24.83 -12.29 -27.85
CA SER A 490 -23.68 -12.66 -28.69
C SER A 490 -22.37 -12.72 -27.88
N PRO A 491 -21.32 -13.39 -28.41
CA PRO A 491 -19.98 -13.36 -27.80
C PRO A 491 -19.43 -11.93 -27.60
N CYS A 492 -19.84 -10.98 -28.43
CA CYS A 492 -19.46 -9.56 -28.37
C CYS A 492 -20.52 -8.69 -27.67
N GLY A 493 -21.49 -9.30 -26.96
CA GLY A 493 -22.58 -8.58 -26.29
C GLY A 493 -22.10 -7.65 -25.18
N ASN A 494 -20.90 -7.89 -24.63
CA ASN A 494 -20.22 -7.01 -23.69
C ASN A 494 -20.01 -5.59 -24.25
N LEU A 495 -19.82 -5.42 -25.56
CA LEU A 495 -19.68 -4.11 -26.22
C LEU A 495 -20.94 -3.25 -26.05
N LEU A 496 -22.12 -3.85 -25.92
CA LEU A 496 -23.39 -3.16 -25.71
C LEU A 496 -23.65 -2.79 -24.24
N SER A 497 -22.82 -3.27 -23.32
CA SER A 497 -23.04 -3.11 -21.89
C SER A 497 -22.87 -1.66 -21.42
N THR A 498 -23.56 -1.33 -20.32
CA THR A 498 -23.37 -0.03 -19.65
C THR A 498 -21.95 0.14 -19.13
N ALA A 499 -21.25 -0.94 -18.76
CA ALA A 499 -19.86 -0.90 -18.34
C ALA A 499 -18.92 -0.43 -19.48
N SER A 500 -19.13 -0.91 -20.71
CA SER A 500 -18.38 -0.47 -21.88
C SER A 500 -18.61 1.02 -22.18
N ARG A 501 -19.86 1.50 -22.09
CA ARG A 501 -20.18 2.92 -22.22
C ARG A 501 -19.54 3.78 -21.11
N ALA A 502 -19.57 3.31 -19.87
CA ALA A 502 -18.94 4.00 -18.74
C ALA A 502 -17.42 4.13 -18.94
N ALA A 503 -16.75 3.05 -19.36
CA ALA A 503 -15.32 3.07 -19.66
C ALA A 503 -14.97 4.02 -20.82
N LEU A 504 -15.80 4.09 -21.86
CA LEU A 504 -15.66 5.06 -22.95
C LEU A 504 -15.83 6.50 -22.44
N GLY A 505 -16.82 6.73 -21.57
CA GLY A 505 -17.05 8.02 -20.92
C GLY A 505 -15.86 8.49 -20.07
N ASP A 506 -15.21 7.59 -19.35
CA ASP A 506 -14.02 7.92 -18.55
C ASP A 506 -12.80 8.24 -19.42
N ARG A 507 -12.61 7.51 -20.53
CA ARG A 507 -11.59 7.85 -21.54
C ARG A 507 -11.85 9.22 -22.17
N LEU A 508 -13.11 9.51 -22.49
CA LEU A 508 -13.51 10.82 -23.00
C LEU A 508 -13.22 11.92 -21.98
N ASN A 509 -13.54 11.72 -20.71
CA ASN A 509 -13.25 12.66 -19.64
C ASN A 509 -11.76 13.05 -19.58
N GLY A 510 -10.85 12.07 -19.69
CA GLY A 510 -9.41 12.31 -19.76
C GLY A 510 -8.99 13.14 -20.98
N ALA A 511 -9.57 12.87 -22.16
CA ALA A 511 -9.31 13.65 -23.37
C ALA A 511 -9.81 15.10 -23.27
N LEU A 512 -10.98 15.33 -22.65
CA LEU A 512 -11.52 16.68 -22.44
C LEU A 512 -10.66 17.49 -21.46
N LEU A 513 -10.12 16.85 -20.42
CA LEU A 513 -9.14 17.47 -19.53
C LEU A 513 -7.87 17.85 -20.30
N ALA A 514 -7.33 16.95 -21.12
CA ALA A 514 -6.17 17.23 -21.97
C ALA A 514 -6.40 18.40 -22.94
N ALA A 515 -7.59 18.49 -23.53
CA ALA A 515 -7.98 19.61 -24.41
C ALA A 515 -7.97 20.97 -23.69
N ARG A 516 -8.14 20.99 -22.36
CA ARG A 516 -8.01 22.19 -21.51
C ARG A 516 -6.59 22.39 -20.95
N GLY A 517 -5.60 21.62 -21.41
CA GLY A 517 -4.24 21.66 -20.91
C GLY A 517 -4.07 21.06 -19.51
N ARG A 518 -5.05 20.28 -19.04
CA ARG A 518 -4.99 19.58 -17.74
C ARG A 518 -4.48 18.15 -17.94
N PRO A 519 -3.82 17.56 -16.92
CA PRO A 519 -3.40 16.17 -16.99
C PRO A 519 -4.63 15.24 -17.11
N PRO A 520 -4.55 14.16 -17.90
CA PRO A 520 -5.66 13.21 -18.09
C PRO A 520 -5.87 12.27 -16.89
N ALA A 521 -4.96 12.29 -15.91
CA ALA A 521 -5.04 11.55 -14.66
C ALA A 521 -4.78 12.50 -13.47
N PRO A 522 -5.51 12.34 -12.35
CA PRO A 522 -5.41 13.23 -11.21
C PRO A 522 -4.07 13.05 -10.50
N ALA A 523 -3.59 14.11 -9.84
CA ALA A 523 -2.28 14.09 -9.18
C ALA A 523 -2.22 13.04 -8.07
N LEU A 524 -3.32 12.83 -7.34
CA LEU A 524 -3.42 11.83 -6.27
C LEU A 524 -3.21 10.41 -6.79
N GLU A 525 -3.82 10.03 -7.92
CA GLU A 525 -3.62 8.71 -8.51
C GLU A 525 -2.19 8.50 -8.99
N ARG A 526 -1.58 9.53 -9.59
CA ARG A 526 -0.18 9.46 -10.02
C ARG A 526 0.75 9.25 -8.83
N LEU A 527 0.53 9.95 -7.72
CA LEU A 527 1.32 9.78 -6.49
C LEU A 527 1.19 8.35 -5.94
N VAL A 528 -0.03 7.80 -5.90
CA VAL A 528 -0.26 6.41 -5.44
C VAL A 528 0.45 5.42 -6.37
N ARG A 529 0.38 5.60 -7.69
CA ARG A 529 1.08 4.74 -8.67
C ARG A 529 2.60 4.84 -8.52
N GLN A 530 3.14 6.06 -8.36
CA GLN A 530 4.57 6.28 -8.15
C GLN A 530 5.05 5.64 -6.85
N ALA A 531 4.30 5.78 -5.76
CA ALA A 531 4.61 5.11 -4.50
C ALA A 531 4.57 3.58 -4.64
N ALA A 532 3.61 3.05 -5.39
CA ALA A 532 3.52 1.62 -5.66
C ALA A 532 4.73 1.10 -6.45
N VAL A 533 5.13 1.81 -7.50
CA VAL A 533 6.32 1.46 -8.31
C VAL A 533 7.60 1.59 -7.48
N ALA A 534 7.74 2.66 -6.69
CA ALA A 534 8.89 2.83 -5.81
C ALA A 534 9.02 1.67 -4.80
N LEU A 535 7.90 1.22 -4.22
CA LEU A 535 7.90 0.06 -3.33
C LEU A 535 8.27 -1.23 -4.08
N ASP A 536 7.80 -1.42 -5.31
CA ASP A 536 8.16 -2.57 -6.15
C ASP A 536 9.65 -2.61 -6.49
N GLU A 537 10.24 -1.47 -6.81
CA GLU A 537 11.69 -1.35 -7.06
C GLU A 537 12.52 -1.67 -5.80
N LEU A 538 12.10 -1.19 -4.63
CA LEU A 538 12.76 -1.55 -3.35
C LEU A 538 12.68 -3.06 -3.08
N ARG A 539 11.55 -3.70 -3.40
CA ARG A 539 11.39 -5.15 -3.28
C ARG A 539 12.27 -5.93 -4.25
N LYS A 540 12.43 -5.46 -5.49
CA LYS A 540 13.40 -6.03 -6.45
C LYS A 540 14.83 -5.93 -5.91
N GLY A 541 15.14 -4.84 -5.22
CA GLY A 541 16.37 -4.65 -4.45
C GLY A 541 16.52 -5.52 -3.21
N HIS A 542 15.50 -6.33 -2.85
CA HIS A 542 15.43 -7.13 -1.63
C HIS A 542 15.53 -6.29 -0.35
N GLU A 543 15.08 -5.04 -0.37
CA GLU A 543 14.99 -4.20 0.82
C GLU A 543 14.05 -4.86 1.85
N PRO A 544 14.57 -5.33 3.01
CA PRO A 544 13.82 -6.21 3.89
C PRO A 544 12.51 -5.61 4.41
N LYS A 545 12.47 -4.30 4.67
CA LYS A 545 11.24 -3.61 5.11
C LYS A 545 10.20 -3.50 3.99
N ALA A 546 10.64 -3.26 2.75
CA ALA A 546 9.75 -3.19 1.60
C ALA A 546 9.12 -4.55 1.25
N LEU A 547 9.77 -5.65 1.61
CA LEU A 547 9.24 -7.01 1.47
C LEU A 547 8.12 -7.34 2.47
N VAL A 548 8.09 -6.67 3.63
CA VAL A 548 7.01 -6.83 4.63
C VAL A 548 5.79 -5.98 4.27
N LEU A 549 6.02 -4.77 3.77
CA LEU A 549 4.97 -3.83 3.38
C LEU A 549 4.36 -4.21 2.04
N ASP A 550 3.06 -3.98 1.85
CA ASP A 550 2.40 -3.97 0.54
C ASP A 550 1.62 -2.68 0.32
N THR A 551 1.39 -2.34 -0.95
CA THR A 551 0.74 -1.07 -1.33
C THR A 551 -0.67 -0.96 -0.77
N ALA A 552 -1.41 -2.07 -0.71
CA ALA A 552 -2.71 -2.14 -0.06
C ALA A 552 -2.59 -1.85 1.45
N SER A 553 -1.63 -2.43 2.15
CA SER A 553 -1.37 -2.19 3.58
C SER A 553 -0.96 -0.76 3.88
N VAL A 554 -0.24 -0.10 2.96
CA VAL A 554 0.11 1.32 3.07
C VAL A 554 -1.14 2.20 2.91
N ILE A 555 -2.04 1.84 1.99
CA ILE A 555 -3.28 2.58 1.73
C ILE A 555 -4.32 2.34 2.83
N ASP A 556 -4.55 1.09 3.21
CA ASP A 556 -5.52 0.67 4.24
C ASP A 556 -5.06 1.04 5.66
N GLY A 557 -3.75 0.99 5.93
CA GLY A 557 -3.17 1.41 7.21
C GLY A 557 -3.35 2.90 7.51
N ALA A 558 -3.55 3.73 6.47
CA ALA A 558 -3.90 5.14 6.62
C ALA A 558 -5.37 5.37 6.95
N ALA A 559 -6.27 4.42 6.64
CA ALA A 559 -7.69 4.48 6.97
C ALA A 559 -8.02 3.99 8.41
N ALA A 560 -7.05 3.39 9.10
CA ALA A 560 -7.19 2.86 10.46
C ALA A 560 -6.72 3.83 11.58
N LYS A 561 -6.31 5.06 11.21
CA LYS A 561 -6.14 6.20 12.13
C LYS A 561 -7.29 7.17 11.93
#